data_AF-A0A5K0X1H3-F1
#
_entry.id   AF-A0A5K0X1H3-F1
#
_cell.length_a   1.000
_cell.length_b   1.000
_cell.length_c   1.000
_cell.angle_alpha   90.00
_cell.angle_beta   90.00
_cell.angle_gamma   90.00
#
_symmetry.space_group_name_H-M   'P 1'
#
loop_
_entity.id
_entity.type
_entity.pdbx_description
1 polymer ?
#
loop_
_entity_poly.entity_id
_entity_poly.type
_entity_poly.pdbx_seq_one_letter_code
_entity_poly.pdbx_strand_id
1 'polypeptide(L)'
;MKARRGSSIYQAADGRGANESWKVSAPGRRDSDASLIGSRRSSSIQSKTEAFPISDRHYQQSAIRSINSYLSSHSFHITLTLKPFPSEKDIKETFRFVLLGFDWDVGKKMEDDLLIVLRCLGCPIKFNKSILKGPGAPHSWPTLLATLHWLVQALKYKEHLASDSSTFFAENELLQYIALSYGHFLRGDDEAVSEIDKEYISKLEQQNAVSMQNLEAMEKQVADLEAKVQGIKGRPLRREVLEKDKGLLKADIQKFSLLVKELVSRTKDLEASLENRGRDLEERLKEKERILAENAELRKKIDAQTVNVRDVDKMRREVQAVENEVAEIEKTKIGWEEKSWELQASAANVLKEVECLIADSNQAIKR
;
A
#
# COMPACT_ATOMS: atom_id res chain seq x y z
N MET A 1 35.84 -24.94 -3.67
CA MET A 1 36.31 -23.57 -3.42
C MET A 1 35.32 -22.85 -2.50
N LYS A 2 35.82 -22.28 -1.40
CA LYS A 2 35.24 -21.27 -0.48
C LYS A 2 33.71 -21.21 -0.38
N ALA A 3 33.08 -21.78 0.65
CA ALA A 3 32.97 -21.26 2.03
C ALA A 3 32.12 -19.99 2.18
N ARG A 4 30.91 -20.14 2.73
CA ARG A 4 30.34 -19.46 3.94
C ARG A 4 28.97 -20.08 4.20
N ARG A 5 28.82 -20.91 5.25
CA ARG A 5 28.35 -20.52 6.61
C ARG A 5 27.06 -19.69 6.50
N GLY A 6 25.88 -20.14 6.90
CA GLY A 6 25.52 -21.17 7.87
C GLY A 6 24.69 -20.51 8.97
N SER A 7 23.62 -21.20 9.38
CA SER A 7 22.91 -21.09 10.67
C SER A 7 22.08 -19.83 10.92
N SER A 8 21.02 -19.86 11.74
CA SER A 8 20.16 -20.92 12.27
C SER A 8 19.23 -20.23 13.28
N ILE A 9 18.00 -20.75 13.39
CA ILE A 9 17.27 -20.98 14.65
C ILE A 9 16.76 -19.76 15.48
N TYR A 10 15.43 -19.68 15.49
CA TYR A 10 14.46 -19.58 16.59
C TYR A 10 14.62 -18.60 17.78
N GLN A 11 13.43 -18.03 18.06
CA GLN A 11 12.75 -17.85 19.37
C GLN A 11 13.10 -16.65 20.28
N ALA A 12 12.10 -15.77 20.35
CA ALA A 12 11.38 -15.28 21.53
C ALA A 12 12.17 -14.80 22.77
N ALA A 13 11.98 -13.52 23.12
CA ALA A 13 11.70 -13.12 24.50
C ALA A 13 11.16 -11.67 24.56
N ASP A 14 10.23 -11.50 25.49
CA ASP A 14 9.54 -10.30 25.97
C ASP A 14 10.47 -9.14 26.38
N GLY A 15 9.96 -7.90 26.27
CA GLY A 15 10.68 -6.73 26.80
C GLY A 15 10.01 -5.38 26.56
N ARG A 16 9.13 -4.97 27.49
CA ARG A 16 8.71 -3.61 27.89
C ARG A 16 9.28 -2.39 27.12
N GLY A 17 8.40 -1.47 26.71
CA GLY A 17 8.78 -0.09 26.42
C GLY A 17 7.62 0.83 26.03
N ALA A 18 7.40 1.86 26.85
CA ALA A 18 6.66 3.12 26.68
C ALA A 18 6.06 3.42 25.29
N ASN A 19 4.74 3.62 25.19
CA ASN A 19 4.00 4.89 25.40
C ASN A 19 4.15 5.88 24.25
N GLU A 20 3.23 5.82 23.26
CA GLU A 20 2.85 6.96 22.42
C GLU A 20 1.49 6.65 21.77
N SER A 21 0.42 7.21 22.35
CA SER A 21 -0.93 7.16 21.79
C SER A 21 -1.40 8.56 21.40
N TRP A 22 -1.52 8.71 20.09
CA TRP A 22 -2.13 9.81 19.38
C TRP A 22 -3.58 10.01 19.82
N LYS A 23 -3.96 11.23 20.19
CA LYS A 23 -5.37 11.64 20.16
C LYS A 23 -5.54 13.03 19.53
N VAL A 24 -6.18 12.96 18.37
CA VAL A 24 -6.87 14.03 17.67
C VAL A 24 -8.02 14.57 18.54
N SER A 25 -8.29 15.87 18.47
CA SER A 25 -9.58 16.43 18.83
C SER A 25 -9.91 17.60 17.91
N ALA A 26 -11.11 17.55 17.33
CA ALA A 26 -11.86 18.64 16.72
C ALA A 26 -13.20 18.77 17.49
N PRO A 27 -14.13 19.66 17.12
CA PRO A 27 -14.09 21.10 17.35
C PRO A 27 -15.35 21.60 18.12
N GLY A 28 -15.32 22.85 18.59
CA GLY A 28 -16.54 23.63 18.82
C GLY A 28 -16.53 24.52 20.06
N ARG A 29 -16.61 25.85 19.86
CA ARG A 29 -17.84 26.63 20.02
C ARG A 29 -17.56 28.12 19.75
N ARG A 30 -18.52 28.75 19.06
CA ARG A 30 -18.67 30.19 18.89
C ARG A 30 -18.93 30.84 20.26
N ASP A 31 -18.28 31.96 20.52
CA ASP A 31 -18.91 33.11 21.16
C ASP A 31 -18.37 34.38 20.49
N SER A 32 -19.30 35.25 20.10
CA SER A 32 -19.04 36.59 19.61
C SER A 32 -19.15 37.52 20.80
N ASP A 33 -18.10 38.31 21.07
CA ASP A 33 -18.32 39.69 21.47
C ASP A 33 -17.08 40.55 21.26
N ALA A 34 -17.38 41.80 20.90
CA ALA A 34 -16.44 42.86 20.61
C ALA A 34 -15.65 43.27 21.85
N SER A 35 -14.32 43.47 21.72
CA SER A 35 -13.48 44.41 22.49
C SER A 35 -12.00 44.24 22.10
N LEU A 36 -11.56 44.92 21.04
CA LEU A 36 -10.13 45.13 20.77
C LEU A 36 -9.74 46.57 21.14
N ILE A 37 -9.92 46.92 22.41
CA ILE A 37 -9.26 48.07 23.02
C ILE A 37 -8.69 47.60 24.36
N GLY A 38 -7.38 47.80 24.54
CA GLY A 38 -6.81 47.91 25.88
C GLY A 38 -6.17 46.66 26.46
N SER A 39 -4.96 46.34 25.99
CA SER A 39 -3.88 45.91 26.90
C SER A 39 -2.52 46.04 26.21
N ARG A 40 -2.14 47.29 25.90
CA ARG A 40 -0.71 47.63 25.87
C ARG A 40 -0.29 47.94 27.29
N ARG A 41 0.66 47.14 27.77
CA ARG A 41 1.40 47.35 29.01
C ARG A 41 1.78 48.82 29.10
N SER A 42 1.37 49.45 30.19
CA SER A 42 1.79 50.80 30.57
C SER A 42 3.29 50.81 30.81
N SER A 43 4.07 51.03 29.75
CA SER A 43 5.33 51.74 29.90
C SER A 43 4.98 53.21 29.81
N SER A 44 5.14 53.91 30.93
CA SER A 44 5.27 55.36 30.94
C SER A 44 6.42 55.73 30.01
N ILE A 45 6.11 55.99 28.74
CA ILE A 45 6.99 56.66 27.80
C ILE A 45 7.09 58.09 28.32
N GLN A 46 8.01 58.29 29.26
CA GLN A 46 8.76 59.53 29.25
C GLN A 46 9.39 59.58 27.86
N SER A 47 8.86 60.44 27.01
CA SER A 47 9.49 60.83 25.75
C SER A 47 10.83 61.49 26.07
N LYS A 48 11.84 60.67 26.37
CA LYS A 48 13.20 61.02 26.01
C LYS A 48 13.20 61.03 24.50
N THR A 49 12.94 62.21 23.92
CA THR A 49 13.42 62.54 22.58
C THR A 49 14.87 62.09 22.57
N GLU A 50 15.18 60.95 21.94
CA GLU A 50 16.56 60.69 21.54
C GLU A 50 16.94 61.91 20.72
N ALA A 51 17.84 62.72 21.27
CA ALA A 51 18.25 63.94 20.62
C ALA A 51 18.85 63.50 19.29
N PHE A 52 18.16 63.78 18.17
CA PHE A 52 18.69 63.55 16.84
C PHE A 52 20.15 64.04 16.86
N PRO A 53 21.13 63.22 16.46
CA PRO A 53 22.54 63.58 16.49
C PRO A 53 22.86 64.59 15.37
N ILE A 54 22.10 65.69 15.32
CA ILE A 54 22.23 66.79 14.36
C ILE A 54 23.60 67.45 14.47
N SER A 55 24.21 67.40 15.65
CA SER A 55 25.55 67.96 15.93
C SER A 55 26.70 67.01 15.59
N ASP A 56 26.42 65.74 15.23
CA ASP A 56 27.46 64.80 14.82
C ASP A 56 28.00 65.18 13.43
N ARG A 57 29.33 65.28 13.33
CA ARG A 57 30.01 65.65 12.09
C ARG A 57 29.86 64.59 11.02
N HIS A 58 29.81 63.31 11.40
CA HIS A 58 29.63 62.24 10.42
C HIS A 58 28.22 62.29 9.81
N TYR A 59 27.19 62.47 10.64
CA TYR A 59 25.83 62.73 10.18
C TYR A 59 25.76 63.94 9.23
N GLN A 60 26.32 65.09 9.62
CA GLN A 60 26.28 66.30 8.79
C GLN A 60 26.94 66.09 7.42
N GLN A 61 28.08 65.39 7.36
CA GLN A 61 28.73 65.06 6.10
C GLN A 61 27.89 64.14 5.22
N SER A 62 27.25 63.13 5.81
CA SER A 62 26.36 62.21 5.10
C SER A 62 25.11 62.91 4.57
N ALA A 63 24.47 63.74 5.41
CA ALA A 63 23.31 64.54 5.05
C ALA A 63 23.58 65.47 3.87
N ILE A 64 24.72 66.18 3.88
CA ILE A 64 25.14 67.04 2.77
C ILE A 64 25.32 66.24 1.47
N ARG A 65 25.96 65.07 1.52
CA ARG A 65 26.11 64.21 0.34
C ARG A 65 24.74 63.78 -0.22
N SER A 66 23.81 63.38 0.65
CA SER A 66 22.47 62.97 0.24
C SER A 66 21.67 64.11 -0.39
N ILE A 67 21.75 65.31 0.21
CA ILE A 67 21.11 66.52 -0.32
C ILE A 67 21.72 66.90 -1.68
N ASN A 68 23.05 67.04 -1.76
CA ASN A 68 23.69 67.44 -3.02
C ASN A 68 23.43 66.41 -4.13
N SER A 69 23.43 65.12 -3.82
CA SER A 69 23.07 64.08 -4.80
C SER A 69 21.65 64.28 -5.36
N TYR A 70 20.70 64.71 -4.53
CA TYR A 70 19.33 64.99 -4.95
C TYR A 70 19.20 66.29 -5.75
N LEU A 71 19.89 67.35 -5.30
CA LEU A 71 19.93 68.63 -6.00
C LEU A 71 20.54 68.47 -7.39
N SER A 72 21.64 67.73 -7.50
CA SER A 72 22.30 67.44 -8.79
C SER A 72 21.44 66.57 -9.70
N SER A 73 20.70 65.58 -9.18
CA SER A 73 19.81 64.76 -10.02
C SER A 73 18.66 65.56 -10.62
N HIS A 74 18.27 66.67 -9.98
CA HIS A 74 17.24 67.59 -10.45
C HIS A 74 17.82 68.84 -11.13
N SER A 75 19.10 68.81 -11.54
CA SER A 75 19.80 69.91 -12.22
C SER A 75 19.82 71.25 -11.46
N PHE A 76 19.73 71.21 -10.13
CA PHE A 76 19.84 72.40 -9.30
C PHE A 76 21.30 72.84 -9.13
N HIS A 77 21.55 74.15 -9.28
CA HIS A 77 22.89 74.72 -9.47
C HIS A 77 23.69 74.92 -8.17
N ILE A 78 23.06 74.82 -7.00
CA ILE A 78 23.69 75.09 -5.70
C ILE A 78 24.21 73.79 -5.07
N THR A 79 25.47 73.80 -4.62
CA THR A 79 26.08 72.70 -3.86
C THR A 79 26.38 73.15 -2.44
N LEU A 80 25.82 72.46 -1.44
CA LEU A 80 26.06 72.78 -0.04
C LEU A 80 27.38 72.16 0.44
N THR A 81 28.14 72.89 1.26
CA THR A 81 29.39 72.40 1.87
C THR A 81 29.40 72.67 3.38
N LEU A 82 30.20 71.90 4.13
CA LEU A 82 30.26 72.04 5.59
C LEU A 82 31.19 73.17 6.05
N LYS A 83 32.21 73.49 5.25
CA LYS A 83 33.15 74.61 5.44
C LYS A 83 33.66 75.08 4.07
N PRO A 84 33.50 76.37 3.70
CA PRO A 84 32.73 77.38 4.43
C PRO A 84 31.22 77.04 4.49
N PHE A 85 30.48 77.62 5.45
CA PHE A 85 29.03 77.44 5.46
C PHE A 85 28.40 78.12 4.23
N PRO A 86 27.32 77.57 3.66
CA PRO A 86 26.65 78.16 2.51
C PRO A 86 26.09 79.55 2.84
N SER A 87 25.94 80.39 1.82
CA SER A 87 25.41 81.73 2.03
C SER A 87 23.92 81.68 2.42
N GLU A 88 23.43 82.71 3.13
CA GLU A 88 22.00 82.78 3.48
C GLU A 88 21.09 82.73 2.24
N LYS A 89 21.55 83.31 1.12
CA LYS A 89 20.82 83.27 -0.15
C LYS A 89 20.72 81.83 -0.67
N ASP A 90 21.84 81.11 -0.68
CA ASP A 90 21.90 79.74 -1.19
C ASP A 90 21.03 78.79 -0.37
N ILE A 91 21.03 78.98 0.95
CA ILE A 91 20.23 78.15 1.85
C ILE A 91 18.74 78.41 1.62
N LYS A 92 18.32 79.68 1.58
CA LYS A 92 16.91 80.03 1.33
C LYS A 92 16.45 79.54 -0.04
N GLU A 93 17.30 79.66 -1.06
CA GLU A 93 17.00 79.17 -2.41
C GLU A 93 16.87 77.65 -2.46
N THR A 94 17.73 76.93 -1.74
CA THR A 94 17.63 75.47 -1.62
C THR A 94 16.32 75.04 -0.93
N PHE A 95 15.89 75.76 0.12
CA PHE A 95 14.59 75.49 0.74
C PHE A 95 13.42 75.79 -0.20
N ARG A 96 13.47 76.88 -0.98
CA ARG A 96 12.44 77.17 -1.99
C ARG A 96 12.32 76.06 -3.02
N PHE A 97 13.46 75.59 -3.53
CA PHE A 97 13.50 74.48 -4.48
C PHE A 97 12.86 73.22 -3.90
N VAL A 98 13.21 72.86 -2.66
CA VAL A 98 12.63 71.69 -1.99
C VAL A 98 11.13 71.87 -1.72
N LEU A 99 10.67 73.07 -1.35
CA LEU A 99 9.24 73.34 -1.16
C LEU A 99 8.46 73.23 -2.47
N LEU A 100 9.02 73.70 -3.59
CA LEU A 100 8.43 73.55 -4.91
C LEU A 100 8.27 72.07 -5.30
N GLY A 101 9.21 71.21 -4.90
CA GLY A 101 9.10 69.76 -5.10
C GLY A 101 7.90 69.10 -4.41
N PHE A 102 7.31 69.76 -3.41
CA PHE A 102 6.05 69.33 -2.78
C PHE A 102 4.80 69.95 -3.43
N ASP A 103 4.95 70.59 -4.60
CA ASP A 103 3.88 71.34 -5.28
C ASP A 103 3.34 72.50 -4.41
N TRP A 104 4.17 73.04 -3.51
CA TRP A 104 3.81 74.15 -2.63
C TRP A 104 4.21 75.49 -3.25
N ASP A 105 3.24 76.40 -3.41
CA ASP A 105 3.52 77.76 -3.88
C ASP A 105 4.16 78.59 -2.74
N VAL A 106 5.44 78.95 -2.92
CA VAL A 106 6.19 79.67 -1.90
C VAL A 106 5.87 81.15 -1.99
N GLY A 107 5.16 81.67 -0.99
CA GLY A 107 4.77 83.07 -0.91
C GLY A 107 5.93 84.01 -0.58
N LYS A 108 5.59 85.30 -0.36
CA LYS A 108 6.58 86.35 -0.01
C LYS A 108 7.30 86.09 1.33
N LYS A 109 6.76 85.24 2.20
CA LYS A 109 7.32 84.88 3.51
C LYS A 109 7.60 83.38 3.60
N MET A 110 8.66 82.95 2.91
CA MET A 110 9.08 81.54 2.88
C MET A 110 9.25 80.93 4.29
N GLU A 111 9.65 81.72 5.29
CA GLU A 111 9.79 81.24 6.67
C GLU A 111 8.46 80.78 7.31
N ASP A 112 7.35 81.42 6.93
CA ASP A 112 6.01 81.06 7.41
C ASP A 112 5.52 79.80 6.67
N ASP A 113 5.72 79.74 5.36
CA ASP A 113 5.35 78.61 4.52
C ASP A 113 6.11 77.34 4.90
N LEU A 114 7.42 77.46 5.14
CA LEU A 114 8.26 76.34 5.58
C LEU A 114 7.75 75.74 6.89
N LEU A 115 7.31 76.56 7.84
CA LEU A 115 6.75 76.06 9.10
C LEU A 115 5.41 75.36 8.94
N ILE A 116 4.57 75.82 8.01
CA ILE A 116 3.30 75.17 7.68
C ILE A 116 3.60 73.79 7.08
N VAL A 117 4.49 73.72 6.09
CA VAL A 117 4.87 72.46 5.43
C VAL A 117 5.48 71.48 6.43
N LEU A 118 6.42 71.93 7.27
CA LEU A 118 7.02 71.08 8.31
C LEU A 118 5.98 70.52 9.29
N ARG A 119 4.92 71.29 9.61
CA ARG A 119 3.82 70.82 10.46
C ARG A 119 2.92 69.83 9.74
N CYS A 120 2.51 70.13 8.50
CA CYS A 120 1.65 69.26 7.69
C CYS A 120 2.31 67.90 7.43
N LEU A 121 3.63 67.89 7.20
CA LEU A 121 4.41 66.66 6.97
C LEU A 121 4.85 65.97 8.27
N GLY A 122 4.56 66.53 9.45
CA GLY A 122 4.88 65.92 10.75
C GLY A 122 6.39 65.84 11.04
N CYS A 123 7.16 66.87 10.66
CA CYS A 123 8.61 66.86 10.83
C CYS A 123 9.01 66.67 12.31
N PRO A 124 9.87 65.67 12.63
CA PRO A 124 10.26 65.37 14.01
C PRO A 124 11.30 66.36 14.58
N ILE A 125 11.87 67.22 13.74
CA ILE A 125 12.93 68.17 14.12
C ILE A 125 12.28 69.48 14.59
N LYS A 126 12.64 69.93 15.79
CA LYS A 126 12.17 71.22 16.34
C LYS A 126 12.78 72.37 15.53
N PHE A 127 11.92 73.13 14.84
CA PHE A 127 12.32 74.21 13.95
C PHE A 127 11.61 75.53 14.29
N ASN A 128 12.38 76.62 14.42
CA ASN A 128 11.89 77.92 14.87
C ASN A 128 12.28 79.01 13.86
N LYS A 129 11.44 80.04 13.68
CA LYS A 129 11.71 81.16 12.75
C LYS A 129 13.05 81.87 13.00
N SER A 130 13.54 81.88 14.24
CA SER A 130 14.82 82.50 14.60
C SER A 130 16.04 81.83 13.95
N ILE A 131 15.96 80.53 13.62
CA ILE A 131 17.05 79.75 13.00
C ILE A 131 17.31 80.23 11.56
N LEU A 132 16.28 80.75 10.88
CA LEU A 132 16.35 81.29 9.51
C LEU A 132 16.85 82.74 9.44
N LYS A 133 16.95 83.45 10.57
CA LYS A 133 17.51 84.82 10.60
C LYS A 133 19.04 84.85 10.56
N GLY A 134 19.68 83.71 10.82
CA GLY A 134 21.13 83.54 10.75
C GLY A 134 21.49 82.10 10.33
N PRO A 135 21.10 81.67 9.12
CA PRO A 135 21.11 80.26 8.73
C PRO A 135 22.52 79.67 8.60
N GLY A 136 23.54 80.50 8.39
CA GLY A 136 24.96 80.10 8.35
C GLY A 136 25.67 80.13 9.71
N ALA A 137 24.97 80.39 10.82
CA ALA A 137 25.58 80.45 12.14
C ALA A 137 25.89 79.03 12.67
N PRO A 138 27.05 78.79 13.32
CA PRO A 138 27.47 77.44 13.76
C PRO A 138 26.48 76.69 14.65
N HIS A 139 25.64 77.41 15.40
CA HIS A 139 24.62 76.85 16.30
C HIS A 139 23.27 76.61 15.60
N SER A 140 23.00 77.27 14.47
CA SER A 140 21.74 77.17 13.72
C SER A 140 21.83 76.20 12.54
N TRP A 141 23.03 76.09 11.95
CA TRP A 141 23.30 75.22 10.80
C TRP A 141 22.97 73.74 11.03
N PRO A 142 23.30 73.10 12.18
CA PRO A 142 22.98 71.69 12.41
C PRO A 142 21.47 71.37 12.30
N THR A 143 20.63 72.20 12.91
CA THR A 143 19.16 72.05 12.86
C THR A 143 18.62 72.30 11.46
N LEU A 144 19.16 73.31 10.77
CA LEU A 144 18.75 73.67 9.42
C LEU A 144 19.09 72.58 8.41
N LEU A 145 20.31 72.06 8.47
CA LEU A 145 20.78 70.96 7.63
C LEU A 145 19.98 69.69 7.89
N ALA A 146 19.69 69.36 9.14
CA ALA A 146 18.87 68.20 9.47
C ALA A 146 17.44 68.33 8.94
N THR A 147 16.86 69.53 9.03
CA THR A 147 15.51 69.83 8.51
C THR A 147 15.48 69.71 6.99
N LEU A 148 16.48 70.29 6.30
CA LEU A 148 16.61 70.19 4.85
C LEU A 148 16.82 68.75 4.39
N HIS A 149 17.69 68.01 5.07
CA HIS A 149 17.94 66.60 4.78
C HIS A 149 16.66 65.78 4.92
N TRP A 150 15.90 65.99 5.99
CA TRP A 150 14.62 65.31 6.19
C TRP A 150 13.62 65.61 5.08
N LEU A 151 13.47 66.88 4.67
CA LEU A 151 12.60 67.26 3.57
C LEU A 151 13.01 66.60 2.25
N VAL A 152 14.31 66.55 1.95
CA VAL A 152 14.83 65.86 0.76
C VAL A 152 14.54 64.36 0.81
N GLN A 153 14.67 63.72 1.98
CA GLN A 153 14.30 62.30 2.11
C GLN A 153 12.79 62.08 1.89
N ALA A 154 11.94 62.99 2.38
CA ALA A 154 10.51 62.95 2.13
C ALA A 154 10.16 63.14 0.64
N LEU A 155 10.88 64.00 -0.09
CA LEU A 155 10.73 64.14 -1.55
C LEU A 155 11.14 62.87 -2.30
N LYS A 156 12.31 62.30 -1.98
CA LYS A 156 12.76 61.02 -2.57
C LYS A 156 11.74 59.91 -2.35
N TYR A 157 11.12 59.88 -1.17
CA TYR A 157 10.05 58.92 -0.87
C TYR A 157 8.79 59.18 -1.70
N LYS A 158 8.34 60.45 -1.82
CA LYS A 158 7.22 60.84 -2.70
C LYS A 158 7.47 60.40 -4.15
N GLU A 159 8.66 60.64 -4.69
CA GLU A 159 9.04 60.25 -6.05
C GLU A 159 9.01 58.73 -6.25
N HIS A 160 9.51 57.97 -5.27
CA HIS A 160 9.45 56.51 -5.31
C HIS A 160 8.01 56.00 -5.30
N LEU A 161 7.14 56.56 -4.44
CA LEU A 161 5.73 56.20 -4.42
C LEU A 161 5.02 56.55 -5.72
N ALA A 162 5.33 57.71 -6.34
CA ALA A 162 4.78 58.08 -7.63
C ALA A 162 5.17 57.06 -8.72
N SER A 163 6.42 56.61 -8.71
CA SER A 163 6.92 55.59 -9.63
C SER A 163 6.16 54.27 -9.48
N ASP A 164 5.94 53.81 -8.25
CA ASP A 164 5.22 52.56 -7.98
C ASP A 164 3.70 52.68 -8.22
N SER A 165 3.08 53.82 -7.88
CA SER A 165 1.63 54.02 -8.00
C SER A 165 1.11 53.98 -9.44
N SER A 166 1.98 54.23 -10.41
CA SER A 166 1.68 54.07 -11.83
C SER A 166 1.26 52.63 -12.18
N THR A 167 1.76 51.62 -11.45
CA THR A 167 1.42 50.20 -11.65
C THR A 167 -0.02 49.89 -11.24
N PHE A 168 -0.49 50.44 -10.12
CA PHE A 168 -1.83 50.13 -9.60
C PHE A 168 -2.95 50.63 -10.52
N PHE A 169 -2.79 51.81 -11.11
CA PHE A 169 -3.75 52.35 -12.08
C PHE A 169 -3.58 51.75 -13.48
N ALA A 170 -2.36 51.37 -13.87
CA ALA A 170 -2.11 50.69 -15.15
C ALA A 170 -2.64 49.25 -15.18
N GLU A 171 -2.73 48.58 -14.03
CA GLU A 171 -3.25 47.20 -13.93
C GLU A 171 -4.78 47.15 -14.03
N ASN A 172 -5.49 48.21 -13.64
CA ASN A 172 -6.94 48.25 -13.67
C ASN A 172 -7.43 49.04 -14.89
N GLU A 173 -7.52 48.33 -16.02
CA GLU A 173 -7.93 48.87 -17.31
C GLU A 173 -9.32 49.56 -17.27
N LEU A 174 -10.25 49.01 -16.49
CA LEU A 174 -11.58 49.63 -16.29
C LEU A 174 -11.45 50.97 -15.57
N LEU A 175 -10.62 51.04 -14.52
CA LEU A 175 -10.41 52.28 -13.77
C LEU A 175 -9.71 53.33 -14.65
N GLN A 176 -8.78 52.92 -15.51
CA GLN A 176 -8.15 53.80 -16.49
C GLN A 176 -9.18 54.35 -17.49
N TYR A 177 -10.02 53.48 -18.05
CA TYR A 177 -11.13 53.88 -18.91
C TYR A 177 -12.07 54.89 -18.22
N ILE A 178 -12.49 54.60 -16.98
CA ILE A 178 -13.37 55.49 -16.19
C ILE A 178 -12.68 56.84 -15.93
N ALA A 179 -11.41 56.85 -15.53
CA ALA A 179 -10.69 58.08 -15.21
C ALA A 179 -10.53 58.98 -16.44
N LEU A 180 -10.19 58.39 -17.60
CA LEU A 180 -10.03 59.11 -18.85
C LEU A 180 -11.37 59.64 -19.37
N SER A 181 -12.38 58.77 -19.48
CA SER A 181 -13.74 59.15 -19.93
C SER A 181 -14.35 60.24 -19.04
N TYR A 182 -14.24 60.11 -17.72
CA TYR A 182 -14.73 61.12 -16.78
C TYR A 182 -13.96 62.45 -16.92
N GLY A 183 -12.66 62.40 -17.21
CA GLY A 183 -11.86 63.59 -17.48
C GLY A 183 -12.25 64.34 -18.76
N HIS A 184 -12.74 63.63 -19.79
CA HIS A 184 -13.31 64.24 -20.99
C HIS A 184 -14.72 64.78 -20.74
N PHE A 185 -15.55 64.03 -20.00
CA PHE A 185 -16.88 64.46 -19.57
C PHE A 185 -16.83 65.78 -18.79
N LEU A 186 -15.93 65.92 -17.81
CA LEU A 186 -15.78 67.16 -17.04
C LEU A 186 -15.35 68.36 -17.90
N ARG A 187 -14.73 68.11 -19.06
CA ARG A 187 -14.35 69.13 -20.04
C ARG A 187 -15.44 69.39 -21.10
N GLY A 188 -16.52 68.61 -21.09
CA GLY A 188 -17.60 68.69 -22.09
C GLY A 188 -17.18 68.21 -23.48
N ASP A 189 -16.18 67.33 -23.55
CA ASP A 189 -15.65 66.78 -24.81
C ASP A 189 -16.27 65.41 -25.11
N ASP A 190 -17.53 65.43 -25.56
CA ASP A 190 -18.33 64.22 -25.79
C ASP A 190 -17.76 63.35 -26.94
N GLU A 191 -17.08 63.95 -27.92
CA GLU A 191 -16.47 63.21 -29.03
C GLU A 191 -15.30 62.35 -28.54
N ALA A 192 -14.45 62.90 -27.67
CA ALA A 192 -13.35 62.13 -27.09
C ALA A 192 -13.86 60.98 -26.19
N VAL A 193 -14.98 61.17 -25.47
CA VAL A 193 -15.62 60.08 -24.71
C VAL A 193 -16.07 58.96 -25.65
N SER A 194 -16.77 59.31 -26.74
CA SER A 194 -17.25 58.34 -27.74
C SER A 194 -16.11 57.52 -28.35
N GLU A 195 -14.97 58.14 -28.61
CA GLU A 195 -13.81 57.43 -29.17
C GLU A 195 -13.18 56.45 -28.17
N ILE A 196 -13.04 56.86 -26.91
CA ILE A 196 -12.56 56.00 -25.82
C ILE A 196 -13.53 54.82 -25.59
N ASP A 197 -14.84 55.07 -25.67
CA ASP A 197 -15.86 54.02 -25.55
C ASP A 197 -15.72 52.97 -26.66
N LYS A 198 -15.56 53.41 -27.92
CA LYS A 198 -15.36 52.50 -29.06
C LYS A 198 -14.10 51.66 -28.91
N GLU A 199 -12.98 52.28 -28.54
CA GLU A 199 -11.72 51.57 -28.34
C GLU A 199 -11.85 50.51 -27.22
N TYR A 200 -12.44 50.90 -26.09
CA TYR A 200 -12.62 50.02 -24.94
C TYR A 200 -13.56 48.84 -25.28
N ILE A 201 -14.69 49.11 -25.92
CA ILE A 201 -15.63 48.07 -26.37
C ILE A 201 -14.96 47.13 -27.37
N SER A 202 -14.25 47.67 -28.38
CA SER A 202 -13.57 46.85 -29.39
C SER A 202 -12.54 45.91 -28.75
N LYS A 203 -11.81 46.38 -27.74
CA LYS A 203 -10.85 45.55 -27.00
C LYS A 203 -11.56 44.46 -26.19
N LEU A 204 -12.66 44.78 -25.51
CA LEU A 204 -13.47 43.79 -24.79
C LEU A 204 -14.05 42.72 -25.72
N GLU A 205 -14.55 43.11 -26.89
CA GLU A 205 -15.05 42.19 -27.90
C GLU A 205 -13.95 41.25 -28.41
N GLN A 206 -12.76 41.78 -28.67
CA GLN A 206 -11.61 40.97 -29.07
C GLN A 206 -11.21 39.97 -27.97
N GLN A 207 -11.13 40.41 -26.72
CA GLN A 207 -10.83 39.53 -25.58
C GLN A 207 -11.90 38.46 -25.38
N ASN A 208 -13.17 38.81 -25.56
CA ASN A 208 -14.28 37.87 -25.49
C ASN A 208 -14.21 36.84 -26.63
N ALA A 209 -13.91 37.26 -27.86
CA ALA A 209 -13.76 36.35 -29.00
C ALA A 209 -12.62 35.34 -28.79
N VAL A 210 -11.47 35.78 -28.26
CA VAL A 210 -10.36 34.88 -27.90
C VAL A 210 -10.78 33.92 -26.79
N SER A 211 -11.46 34.43 -25.76
CA SER A 211 -11.98 33.61 -24.65
C SER A 211 -12.97 32.54 -25.14
N MET A 212 -13.87 32.90 -26.06
CA MET A 212 -14.81 31.98 -26.69
C MET A 212 -14.10 30.89 -27.51
N GLN A 213 -13.12 31.25 -28.34
CA GLN A 213 -12.34 30.26 -29.11
C GLN A 213 -11.61 29.27 -28.20
N ASN A 214 -11.07 29.75 -27.08
CA ASN A 214 -10.43 28.88 -26.09
C ASN A 214 -11.45 27.95 -25.43
N LEU A 215 -12.65 28.44 -25.11
CA LEU A 215 -13.72 27.65 -24.54
C LEU A 215 -14.17 26.54 -25.50
N GLU A 216 -14.41 26.86 -26.77
CA GLU A 216 -14.75 25.89 -27.81
C GLU A 216 -13.65 24.83 -27.98
N ALA A 217 -12.38 25.23 -27.95
CA ALA A 217 -11.25 24.31 -28.03
C ALA A 217 -11.21 23.35 -26.83
N MET A 218 -11.47 23.85 -25.62
CA MET A 218 -11.53 23.04 -24.40
C MET A 218 -12.73 22.10 -24.40
N GLU A 219 -13.91 22.56 -24.82
CA GLU A 219 -15.11 21.73 -24.97
C GLU A 219 -14.87 20.57 -25.94
N LYS A 220 -14.19 20.83 -27.06
CA LYS A 220 -13.82 19.78 -28.01
C LYS A 220 -12.86 18.76 -27.39
N GLN A 221 -11.87 19.21 -26.61
CA GLN A 221 -10.97 18.30 -25.89
C GLN A 221 -11.71 17.44 -24.86
N VAL A 222 -12.68 18.03 -24.13
CA VAL A 222 -13.53 17.30 -23.19
C VAL A 222 -14.34 16.23 -23.93
N ALA A 223 -14.99 16.58 -25.04
CA ALA A 223 -15.76 15.63 -25.85
C ALA A 223 -14.88 14.47 -26.37
N ASP A 224 -13.67 14.77 -26.85
CA ASP A 224 -12.72 13.74 -27.31
C ASP A 224 -12.27 12.82 -26.18
N LEU A 225 -12.03 13.36 -24.98
CA LEU A 225 -11.66 12.58 -23.80
C LEU A 225 -12.82 11.71 -23.30
N GLU A 226 -14.03 12.26 -23.27
CA GLU A 226 -15.23 11.50 -22.93
C GLU A 226 -15.48 10.36 -23.92
N ALA A 227 -15.31 10.60 -25.22
CA ALA A 227 -15.39 9.56 -26.25
C ALA A 227 -14.34 8.46 -26.04
N LYS A 228 -13.09 8.83 -25.70
CA LYS A 228 -12.04 7.85 -25.34
C LYS A 228 -12.41 7.04 -24.09
N VAL A 229 -12.93 7.69 -23.05
CA VAL A 229 -13.38 7.02 -21.82
C VAL A 229 -14.52 6.05 -22.11
N GLN A 230 -15.52 6.48 -22.89
CA GLN A 230 -16.62 5.61 -23.29
C GLN A 230 -16.12 4.44 -24.16
N GLY A 231 -15.18 4.67 -25.08
CA GLY A 231 -14.56 3.60 -25.87
C GLY A 231 -13.81 2.57 -25.02
N ILE A 232 -13.11 3.03 -23.97
CA ILE A 232 -12.43 2.13 -23.02
C ILE A 232 -13.44 1.37 -22.15
N LYS A 233 -14.53 2.02 -21.71
CA LYS A 233 -15.60 1.39 -20.90
C LYS A 233 -16.46 0.40 -21.71
N GLY A 234 -16.75 0.71 -22.98
CA GLY A 234 -17.60 -0.08 -23.85
C GLY A 234 -16.91 -1.32 -24.44
N ARG A 235 -15.58 -1.32 -24.52
CA ARG A 235 -14.81 -2.54 -24.81
C ARG A 235 -14.88 -3.43 -23.56
N PRO A 236 -15.33 -4.71 -23.67
CA PRO A 236 -15.23 -5.65 -22.57
C PRO A 236 -13.79 -5.62 -22.10
N LEU A 237 -13.57 -5.22 -20.84
CA LEU A 237 -12.23 -5.04 -20.32
C LEU A 237 -11.51 -6.36 -20.62
N ARG A 238 -10.36 -6.30 -21.29
CA ARG A 238 -9.54 -7.50 -21.55
C ARG A 238 -9.37 -8.34 -20.27
N ARG A 239 -9.44 -7.67 -19.12
CA ARG A 239 -9.60 -8.22 -17.77
C ARG A 239 -10.78 -9.18 -17.61
N GLU A 240 -12.01 -8.87 -18.02
CA GLU A 240 -13.16 -9.76 -17.90
C GLU A 240 -12.98 -11.05 -18.70
N VAL A 241 -12.44 -10.94 -19.92
CA VAL A 241 -12.08 -12.12 -20.73
C VAL A 241 -11.03 -12.96 -20.01
N LEU A 242 -9.95 -12.31 -19.53
CA LEU A 242 -8.90 -12.97 -18.76
C LEU A 242 -9.40 -13.57 -17.44
N GLU A 243 -10.39 -12.96 -16.79
CA GLU A 243 -11.00 -13.49 -15.56
C GLU A 243 -11.86 -14.73 -15.84
N LYS A 244 -12.58 -14.77 -16.96
CA LYS A 244 -13.27 -15.97 -17.44
C LYS A 244 -12.28 -17.09 -17.75
N ASP A 245 -11.23 -16.80 -18.51
CA ASP A 245 -10.18 -17.79 -18.86
C ASP A 245 -9.48 -18.31 -17.60
N LYS A 246 -9.14 -17.42 -16.66
CA LYS A 246 -8.57 -17.80 -15.35
C LYS A 246 -9.52 -18.69 -14.56
N GLY A 247 -10.83 -18.45 -14.62
CA GLY A 247 -11.85 -19.30 -14.01
C GLY A 247 -11.86 -20.71 -14.60
N LEU A 248 -11.84 -20.83 -15.93
CA LEU A 248 -11.77 -22.10 -16.65
C LEU A 248 -10.50 -22.87 -16.30
N LEU A 249 -9.33 -22.22 -16.37
CA LEU A 249 -8.05 -22.86 -16.02
C LEU A 249 -8.01 -23.34 -14.57
N LYS A 250 -8.61 -22.60 -13.63
CA LYS A 250 -8.72 -23.04 -12.23
C LYS A 250 -9.58 -24.30 -12.09
N ALA A 251 -10.70 -24.37 -12.80
CA ALA A 251 -11.55 -25.55 -12.81
C ALA A 251 -10.81 -26.77 -13.39
N ASP A 252 -10.05 -26.57 -14.46
CA ASP A 252 -9.23 -27.63 -15.05
C ASP A 252 -8.13 -28.11 -14.10
N ILE A 253 -7.42 -27.19 -13.42
CA ILE A 253 -6.43 -27.55 -12.40
C ILE A 253 -7.06 -28.41 -11.30
N GLN A 254 -8.27 -28.05 -10.83
CA GLN A 254 -8.97 -28.84 -9.82
C GLN A 254 -9.30 -30.24 -10.36
N LYS A 255 -9.83 -30.33 -11.58
CA LYS A 255 -10.15 -31.61 -12.23
C LYS A 255 -8.92 -32.50 -12.38
N PHE A 256 -7.80 -31.95 -12.87
CA PHE A 256 -6.55 -32.69 -12.99
C PHE A 256 -5.99 -33.11 -11.62
N SER A 257 -6.11 -32.26 -10.60
CA SER A 257 -5.66 -32.61 -9.25
C SER A 257 -6.44 -33.78 -8.66
N LEU A 258 -7.75 -33.87 -8.93
CA LEU A 258 -8.58 -35.00 -8.51
C LEU A 258 -8.19 -36.27 -9.26
N LEU A 259 -8.02 -36.19 -10.58
CA LEU A 259 -7.59 -37.32 -11.39
C LEU A 259 -6.21 -37.84 -10.95
N VAL A 260 -5.25 -36.95 -10.69
CA VAL A 260 -3.93 -37.34 -10.19
C VAL A 260 -4.03 -38.04 -8.83
N LYS A 261 -4.86 -37.54 -7.91
CA LYS A 261 -5.08 -38.20 -6.61
C LYS A 261 -5.67 -39.61 -6.78
N GLU A 262 -6.65 -39.77 -7.65
CA GLU A 262 -7.26 -41.07 -7.95
C GLU A 262 -6.24 -42.05 -8.55
N LEU A 263 -5.47 -41.60 -9.55
CA LEU A 263 -4.44 -42.42 -10.19
C LEU A 263 -3.35 -42.83 -9.19
N VAL A 264 -2.90 -41.91 -8.33
CA VAL A 264 -1.91 -42.22 -7.28
C VAL A 264 -2.46 -43.25 -6.29
N SER A 265 -3.72 -43.12 -5.87
CA SER A 265 -4.36 -44.12 -5.00
C SER A 265 -4.41 -45.50 -5.67
N ARG A 266 -4.86 -45.54 -6.93
CA ARG A 266 -4.96 -46.80 -7.69
C ARG A 266 -3.59 -47.45 -7.91
N THR A 267 -2.56 -46.66 -8.19
CA THR A 267 -1.18 -47.18 -8.31
C THR A 267 -0.74 -47.81 -7.00
N LYS A 268 -0.99 -47.16 -5.86
CA LYS A 268 -0.67 -47.69 -4.54
C LYS A 268 -1.42 -49.00 -4.23
N ASP A 269 -2.69 -49.09 -4.59
CA ASP A 269 -3.49 -50.31 -4.40
C ASP A 269 -2.97 -51.48 -5.26
N LEU A 270 -2.58 -51.17 -6.52
CA LEU A 270 -1.96 -52.16 -7.41
C LEU A 270 -0.59 -52.61 -6.92
N GLU A 271 0.25 -51.69 -6.42
CA GLU A 271 1.54 -52.01 -5.81
C GLU A 271 1.38 -52.94 -4.60
N ALA A 272 0.43 -52.65 -3.70
CA ALA A 272 0.13 -53.50 -2.56
C ALA A 272 -0.39 -54.89 -2.98
N SER A 273 -1.24 -54.94 -4.03
CA SER A 273 -1.71 -56.22 -4.58
C SER A 273 -0.58 -57.03 -5.21
N LEU A 274 0.37 -56.39 -5.90
CA LEU A 274 1.54 -57.05 -6.47
C LEU A 274 2.47 -57.58 -5.37
N GLU A 275 2.69 -56.81 -4.30
CA GLU A 275 3.50 -57.23 -3.15
C GLU A 275 2.88 -58.45 -2.45
N ASN A 276 1.57 -58.43 -2.19
CA ASN A 276 0.85 -59.58 -1.63
C ASN A 276 0.96 -60.80 -2.54
N ARG A 277 0.77 -60.63 -3.85
CA ARG A 277 0.88 -61.73 -4.80
C ARG A 277 2.30 -62.28 -4.90
N GLY A 278 3.30 -61.42 -4.76
CA GLY A 278 4.71 -61.79 -4.66
C GLY A 278 4.97 -62.67 -3.44
N ARG A 279 4.46 -62.29 -2.26
CA ARG A 279 4.55 -63.11 -1.04
C ARG A 279 3.87 -64.47 -1.18
N ASP A 280 2.63 -64.50 -1.68
CA ASP A 280 1.90 -65.75 -1.94
C ASP A 280 2.69 -66.68 -2.87
N LEU A 281 3.32 -66.12 -3.90
CA LEU A 281 4.11 -66.88 -4.86
C LEU A 281 5.38 -67.44 -4.21
N GLU A 282 6.06 -66.66 -3.38
CA GLU A 282 7.23 -67.11 -2.62
C GLU A 282 6.88 -68.23 -1.63
N GLU A 283 5.75 -68.13 -0.91
CA GLU A 283 5.26 -69.19 -0.03
C GLU A 283 4.92 -70.47 -0.81
N ARG A 284 4.25 -70.34 -1.95
CA ARG A 284 3.94 -71.49 -2.82
C ARG A 284 5.20 -72.13 -3.40
N LEU A 285 6.24 -71.36 -3.70
CA LEU A 285 7.53 -71.91 -4.13
C LEU A 285 8.20 -72.70 -3.01
N LYS A 286 8.26 -72.15 -1.79
CA LYS A 286 8.79 -72.86 -0.61
C LYS A 286 8.03 -74.15 -0.33
N GLU A 287 6.70 -74.11 -0.43
CA GLU A 287 5.85 -75.29 -0.26
C GLU A 287 6.09 -76.34 -1.35
N LYS A 288 6.22 -75.92 -2.61
CA LYS A 288 6.57 -76.80 -3.73
C LYS A 288 7.92 -77.48 -3.48
N GLU A 289 8.94 -76.73 -3.04
CA GLU A 289 10.26 -77.27 -2.71
C GLU A 289 10.19 -78.29 -1.57
N ARG A 290 9.40 -78.00 -0.52
CA ARG A 290 9.14 -78.93 0.60
C ARG A 290 8.49 -80.23 0.11
N ILE A 291 7.44 -80.14 -0.70
CA ILE A 291 6.74 -81.32 -1.27
C ILE A 291 7.68 -82.13 -2.18
N LEU A 292 8.55 -81.48 -2.95
CA LEU A 292 9.54 -82.17 -3.79
C LEU A 292 10.57 -82.92 -2.94
N ALA A 293 11.05 -82.30 -1.86
CA ALA A 293 11.96 -82.95 -0.92
C ALA A 293 11.30 -84.16 -0.24
N GLU A 294 10.07 -84.01 0.25
CA GLU A 294 9.29 -85.10 0.86
C GLU A 294 9.02 -86.23 -0.14
N ASN A 295 8.63 -85.91 -1.38
CA ASN A 295 8.45 -86.92 -2.42
C ASN A 295 9.75 -87.67 -2.75
N ALA A 296 10.90 -86.98 -2.75
CA ALA A 296 12.20 -87.61 -2.96
C ALA A 296 12.54 -88.56 -1.79
N GLU A 297 12.24 -88.18 -0.55
CA GLU A 297 12.41 -89.05 0.62
C GLU A 297 11.47 -90.25 0.60
N LEU A 298 10.20 -90.06 0.26
CA LEU A 298 9.23 -91.13 0.11
C LEU A 298 9.65 -92.11 -0.98
N ARG A 299 10.14 -91.62 -2.11
CA ARG A 299 10.72 -92.47 -3.17
C ARG A 299 11.90 -93.30 -2.65
N LYS A 300 12.84 -92.69 -1.92
CA LYS A 300 13.94 -93.44 -1.28
C LYS A 300 13.42 -94.51 -0.31
N LYS A 301 12.38 -94.21 0.48
CA LYS A 301 11.75 -95.19 1.39
C LYS A 301 11.10 -96.34 0.63
N ILE A 302 10.39 -96.05 -0.46
CA ILE A 302 9.79 -97.06 -1.33
C ILE A 302 10.87 -97.93 -1.98
N ASP A 303 11.92 -97.32 -2.54
CA ASP A 303 13.03 -98.06 -3.17
C ASP A 303 13.79 -98.95 -2.17
N ALA A 304 13.81 -98.59 -0.88
CA ALA A 304 14.40 -99.38 0.19
C ALA A 304 13.49 -100.50 0.73
N GLN A 305 12.20 -100.49 0.41
CA GLN A 305 11.29 -101.57 0.81
C GLN A 305 11.59 -102.83 -0.02
N THR A 306 11.76 -103.95 0.67
CA THR A 306 12.09 -105.26 0.07
C THR A 306 10.89 -105.94 -0.61
N VAL A 307 9.69 -105.39 -0.46
CA VAL A 307 8.44 -105.94 -0.98
C VAL A 307 7.87 -104.93 -1.98
N ASN A 308 7.88 -105.28 -3.27
CA ASN A 308 7.33 -104.43 -4.32
C ASN A 308 5.80 -104.59 -4.39
N VAL A 309 5.08 -103.65 -5.00
CA VAL A 309 3.62 -103.74 -5.24
C VAL A 309 3.24 -105.07 -5.91
N ARG A 310 4.09 -105.58 -6.80
CA ARG A 310 3.91 -106.90 -7.41
C ARG A 310 3.97 -108.05 -6.40
N ASP A 311 4.81 -107.93 -5.38
CA ASP A 311 4.93 -108.91 -4.30
C ASP A 311 3.75 -108.79 -3.34
N VAL A 312 3.26 -107.58 -3.05
CA VAL A 312 2.00 -107.36 -2.31
C VAL A 312 0.82 -107.98 -3.05
N ASP A 313 0.72 -107.80 -4.37
CA ASP A 313 -0.33 -108.43 -5.18
C ASP A 313 -0.19 -109.96 -5.22
N LYS A 314 1.05 -110.50 -5.27
CA LYS A 314 1.31 -111.94 -5.18
C LYS A 314 0.85 -112.48 -3.83
N MET A 315 1.24 -111.81 -2.75
CA MET A 315 0.87 -112.15 -1.38
C MET A 315 -0.65 -112.04 -1.17
N ARG A 316 -1.32 -111.03 -1.74
CA ARG A 316 -2.79 -110.91 -1.70
C ARG A 316 -3.47 -112.09 -2.43
N ARG A 317 -2.95 -112.50 -3.59
CA ARG A 317 -3.46 -113.69 -4.30
C ARG A 317 -3.23 -114.97 -3.51
N GLU A 318 -2.07 -115.11 -2.88
CA GLU A 318 -1.74 -116.26 -2.03
C GLU A 318 -2.63 -116.31 -0.78
N VAL A 319 -2.86 -115.17 -0.11
CA VAL A 319 -3.81 -115.07 1.01
C VAL A 319 -5.23 -115.44 0.58
N GLN A 320 -5.71 -114.91 -0.55
CA GLN A 320 -7.03 -115.27 -1.07
C GLN A 320 -7.13 -116.78 -1.40
N ALA A 321 -6.05 -117.38 -1.90
CA ALA A 321 -6.01 -118.82 -2.17
C ALA A 321 -6.11 -119.64 -0.89
N VAL A 322 -5.37 -119.25 0.16
CA VAL A 322 -5.43 -119.90 1.48
C VAL A 322 -6.81 -119.72 2.11
N GLU A 323 -7.42 -118.54 2.03
CA GLU A 323 -8.79 -118.30 2.53
C GLU A 323 -9.81 -119.23 1.85
N ASN A 324 -9.70 -119.42 0.54
CA ASN A 324 -10.57 -120.35 -0.20
C ASN A 324 -10.33 -121.81 0.22
N GLU A 325 -9.09 -122.19 0.47
CA GLU A 325 -8.73 -123.55 0.92
C GLU A 325 -9.26 -123.81 2.35
N VAL A 326 -9.19 -122.82 3.24
CA VAL A 326 -9.83 -122.87 4.57
C VAL A 326 -11.34 -123.03 4.44
N ALA A 327 -12.00 -122.27 3.57
CA ALA A 327 -13.45 -122.38 3.36
C ALA A 327 -13.87 -123.78 2.86
N GLU A 328 -13.08 -124.40 1.97
CA GLU A 328 -13.33 -125.79 1.53
C GLU A 328 -13.07 -126.80 2.67
N ILE A 329 -12.04 -126.60 3.49
CA ILE A 329 -11.81 -127.43 4.68
C ILE A 329 -12.96 -127.28 5.68
N GLU A 330 -13.47 -126.07 5.91
CA GLU A 330 -14.64 -125.84 6.77
C GLU A 330 -15.89 -126.52 6.22
N LYS A 331 -16.11 -126.47 4.92
CA LYS A 331 -17.24 -127.16 4.27
C LYS A 331 -17.13 -128.69 4.39
N THR A 332 -15.93 -129.24 4.18
CA THR A 332 -15.72 -130.68 4.37
C THR A 332 -15.89 -131.08 5.84
N LYS A 333 -15.43 -130.25 6.79
CA LYS A 333 -15.67 -130.43 8.22
C LYS A 333 -17.17 -130.44 8.54
N ILE A 334 -17.95 -129.48 8.05
CA ILE A 334 -19.42 -129.45 8.22
C ILE A 334 -20.04 -130.74 7.68
N GLY A 335 -19.62 -131.20 6.51
CA GLY A 335 -20.11 -132.48 5.95
C GLY A 335 -19.72 -133.70 6.79
N TRP A 336 -18.57 -133.68 7.48
CA TRP A 336 -18.19 -134.72 8.45
C TRP A 336 -18.98 -134.61 9.75
N GLU A 337 -19.28 -133.41 10.22
CA GLU A 337 -20.14 -133.16 11.39
C GLU A 337 -21.57 -133.65 11.12
N GLU A 338 -22.14 -133.39 9.94
CA GLU A 338 -23.43 -133.93 9.51
C GLU A 338 -23.43 -135.47 9.51
N LYS A 339 -22.40 -136.11 8.94
CA LYS A 339 -22.24 -137.57 9.02
C LYS A 339 -22.14 -138.09 10.45
N SER A 340 -21.44 -137.37 11.33
CA SER A 340 -21.36 -137.71 12.75
C SER A 340 -22.72 -137.60 13.43
N TRP A 341 -23.50 -136.56 13.11
CA TRP A 341 -24.87 -136.40 13.58
C TRP A 341 -25.80 -137.52 13.09
N GLU A 342 -25.72 -137.92 11.82
CA GLU A 342 -26.47 -139.05 11.28
C GLU A 342 -26.11 -140.37 11.98
N LEU A 343 -24.81 -140.61 12.21
CA LEU A 343 -24.35 -141.79 12.95
C LEU A 343 -24.81 -141.75 14.42
N GLN A 344 -24.78 -140.60 15.09
CA GLN A 344 -25.33 -140.45 16.44
C GLN A 344 -26.84 -140.65 16.48
N ALA A 345 -27.59 -140.14 15.49
CA ALA A 345 -29.03 -140.35 15.39
C ALA A 345 -29.37 -141.83 15.14
N SER A 346 -28.59 -142.50 14.28
CA SER A 346 -28.69 -143.95 14.06
C SER A 346 -28.39 -144.73 15.34
N ALA A 347 -27.31 -144.40 16.05
CA ALA A 347 -26.97 -145.01 17.34
C ALA A 347 -28.05 -144.77 18.41
N ALA A 348 -28.64 -143.56 18.45
CA ALA A 348 -29.75 -143.24 19.35
C ALA A 348 -31.02 -144.05 19.01
N ASN A 349 -31.31 -144.27 17.73
CA ASN A 349 -32.43 -145.13 17.31
C ASN A 349 -32.20 -146.59 17.70
N VAL A 350 -31.00 -147.13 17.50
CA VAL A 350 -30.65 -148.49 17.94
C VAL A 350 -30.71 -148.61 19.47
N LEU A 351 -30.24 -147.60 20.21
CA LEU A 351 -30.40 -147.53 21.66
C LEU A 351 -31.87 -147.56 22.09
N LYS A 352 -32.73 -146.82 21.38
CA LYS A 352 -34.17 -146.79 21.66
C LYS A 352 -34.86 -148.12 21.35
N GLU A 353 -34.44 -148.83 20.31
CA GLU A 353 -34.86 -150.21 20.04
C GLU A 353 -34.43 -151.17 21.16
N VAL A 354 -33.18 -151.06 21.63
CA VAL A 354 -32.68 -151.84 22.76
C VAL A 354 -33.44 -151.52 24.05
N GLU A 355 -33.73 -150.25 24.32
CA GLU A 355 -34.56 -149.83 25.47
C GLU A 355 -35.99 -150.37 25.38
N CYS A 356 -36.61 -150.40 24.18
CA CYS A 356 -37.91 -151.05 23.97
C CYS A 356 -37.82 -152.57 24.23
N LEU A 357 -36.79 -153.25 23.71
CA LEU A 357 -36.59 -154.68 23.96
C LEU A 357 -36.34 -155.00 25.44
N ILE A 358 -35.64 -154.11 26.16
CA ILE A 358 -35.46 -154.18 27.61
C ILE A 358 -36.80 -153.93 28.33
N ALA A 359 -37.59 -152.95 27.90
CA ALA A 359 -38.92 -152.69 28.46
C ALA A 359 -39.86 -153.88 28.26
N ASP A 360 -39.89 -154.47 27.06
CA ASP A 360 -40.70 -155.65 26.71
C ASP A 360 -40.25 -156.89 27.51
N SER A 361 -38.94 -157.10 27.66
CA SER A 361 -38.38 -158.18 28.49
C SER A 361 -38.69 -157.99 29.98
N ASN A 362 -38.61 -156.76 30.50
CA ASN A 362 -38.96 -156.43 31.88
C ASN A 362 -40.46 -156.54 32.17
N GLN A 363 -41.30 -156.33 31.16
CA GLN A 363 -42.75 -156.50 31.26
C GLN A 363 -43.16 -157.98 31.19
N ALA A 364 -42.40 -158.81 30.47
CA ALA A 364 -42.58 -160.26 30.39
C ALA A 364 -42.18 -161.02 31.68
N ILE A 365 -41.24 -160.50 32.47
CA ILE A 365 -40.79 -161.13 33.73
C ILE A 365 -41.77 -160.87 34.90
N LYS A 366 -42.71 -159.92 34.78
CA LYS A 366 -43.70 -159.58 35.83
C LYS A 366 -45.03 -160.34 35.75
N ARG A 367 -45.16 -161.35 34.89
CA ARG A 367 -46.29 -162.30 34.81
C ARG A 367 -45.79 -163.71 35.02
#